data_AF-A0A4T0V957-F1
#
_entry.id   AF-A0A4T0V957-F1
#
_cell.length_a   1.000
_cell.length_b   1.000
_cell.length_c   1.000
_cell.angle_alpha   90.00
_cell.angle_beta   90.00
_cell.angle_gamma   90.00
#
_symmetry.space_group_name_H-M   'P 1'
#
loop_
_entity.id
_entity.type
_entity.pdbx_description
1 polymer ?
#
loop_
_entity_poly.entity_id
_entity_poly.type
_entity_poly.pdbx_seq_one_letter_code
_entity_poly.pdbx_strand_id
1 'polypeptide(L)' 'MPSLRCPCDTTIRGEDDDELVAKVQEHLAAEHPGREYSREEILFMAM' A
#
# COMPACT_ATOMS: atom_id res chain seq x y z
N MET A 1 -9.56 9.63 -3.89
CA MET A 1 -8.69 8.59 -4.46
C MET A 1 -7.66 8.29 -3.40
N PRO A 2 -7.80 7.18 -2.66
CA PRO A 2 -6.96 6.88 -1.51
C PRO A 2 -5.51 6.70 -1.94
N SER A 3 -4.59 7.19 -1.12
CA SER A 3 -3.16 7.16 -1.42
C SER A 3 -2.34 6.79 -0.20
N LEU A 4 -1.28 6.02 -0.40
CA LEU A 4 -0.33 5.66 0.65
C LEU A 4 1.07 6.10 0.24
N ARG A 5 1.73 6.84 1.13
CA ARG A 5 3.14 7.19 0.96
C ARG A 5 3.99 6.16 1.70
N CYS A 6 4.63 5.28 0.94
CA CYS A 6 5.53 4.29 1.47
C CYS A 6 6.81 4.97 1.99
N PRO A 7 7.37 4.55 3.14
CA PRO A 7 8.63 5.09 3.66
C PRO A 7 9.84 4.86 2.75
N CYS A 8 9.74 4.01 1.73
CA CYS A 8 10.75 3.83 0.69
C CYS A 8 10.73 4.93 -0.40
N ASP A 9 9.97 6.01 -0.18
CA ASP A 9 9.74 7.13 -1.10
C ASP A 9 8.79 6.83 -2.28
N THR A 10 8.19 5.65 -2.32
CA THR A 10 7.14 5.31 -3.32
C THR A 10 5.78 5.83 -2.87
N THR A 11 5.05 6.50 -3.77
CA THR A 11 3.66 6.89 -3.53
C THR A 11 2.72 6.01 -4.34
N ILE A 12 1.81 5.33 -3.66
CA ILE A 12 0.85 4.40 -4.26
C ILE A 12 -0.54 5.04 -4.21
N ARG A 13 -1.27 4.99 -5.33
CA ARG A 13 -2.62 5.56 -5.44
C ARG A 13 -3.57 4.51 -5.99
N GLY A 14 -4.72 4.37 -5.34
CA GLY A 14 -5.86 3.57 -5.80
C GLY A 14 -7.03 4.46 -6.20
N GLU A 15 -7.90 3.95 -7.06
CA GLU A 15 -9.22 4.55 -7.31
C GLU A 15 -10.13 4.40 -6.07
N ASP A 16 -10.01 3.26 -5.39
CA ASP A 16 -10.69 2.90 -4.15
C ASP A 16 -9.75 2.15 -3.18
N ASP A 17 -10.29 1.80 -2.00
CA ASP A 17 -9.54 1.17 -0.91
C ASP A 17 -9.03 -0.23 -1.29
N ASP A 18 -9.82 -1.01 -2.03
CA ASP A 18 -9.42 -2.35 -2.50
C ASP A 18 -8.27 -2.24 -3.49
N GLU A 19 -8.36 -1.32 -4.44
CA GLU A 19 -7.30 -1.10 -5.42
C GLU A 19 -6.01 -0.60 -4.77
N LEU A 20 -6.10 0.33 -3.82
CA LEU A 20 -4.93 0.79 -3.06
C LEU A 20 -4.26 -0.39 -2.34
N VAL A 21 -5.04 -1.22 -1.66
CA VAL A 21 -4.52 -2.37 -0.91
C VAL A 21 -3.83 -3.37 -1.82
N ALA A 22 -4.45 -3.71 -2.96
CA ALA A 22 -3.86 -4.61 -3.94
C ALA A 22 -2.50 -4.09 -4.46
N LYS A 23 -2.44 -2.79 -4.82
CA LYS A 23 -1.20 -2.15 -5.29
C LYS A 23 -0.11 -2.09 -4.22
N VAL A 24 -0.49 -1.81 -2.96
CA VAL A 24 0.46 -1.80 -1.84
C VAL A 24 1.01 -3.20 -1.60
N GLN A 25 0.17 -4.24 -1.61
CA GLN A 25 0.62 -5.62 -1.44
C GLN A 25 1.53 -6.10 -2.57
N GLU A 26 1.23 -5.73 -3.82
CA GLU A 26 2.11 -6.01 -4.97
C GLU A 26 3.49 -5.35 -4.78
N HIS A 27 3.50 -4.08 -4.39
CA HIS A 27 4.74 -3.36 -4.09
C HIS A 27 5.54 -4.00 -2.94
N LEU A 28 4.87 -4.41 -1.85
CA LEU A 28 5.53 -5.09 -0.73
C LEU A 28 6.16 -6.42 -1.15
N ALA A 29 5.44 -7.24 -1.92
CA ALA A 29 5.93 -8.52 -2.39
C ALA A 29 7.14 -8.38 -3.32
N ALA A 30 7.18 -7.33 -4.14
CA ALA A 30 8.28 -7.07 -5.07
C ALA A 30 9.51 -6.43 -4.39
N GLU A 31 9.31 -5.35 -3.64
CA GLU A 31 10.40 -4.50 -3.13
C GLU A 31 10.81 -4.83 -1.68
N HIS A 32 9.94 -5.51 -0.94
CA HIS A 32 10.10 -5.77 0.49
C HIS A 32 9.80 -7.24 0.86
N PRO A 33 10.55 -8.22 0.32
CA PRO A 33 10.33 -9.64 0.62
C PRO A 33 10.39 -9.88 2.14
N GLY A 34 9.32 -10.47 2.69
CA GLY A 34 9.17 -10.73 4.12
C GLY A 34 8.53 -9.60 4.93
N ARG A 35 8.10 -8.49 4.29
CA ARG A 35 7.19 -7.52 4.91
C ARG A 35 5.78 -7.73 4.39
N GLU A 36 4.85 -7.89 5.31
CA GLU A 36 3.43 -8.01 5.03
C GLU A 36 2.70 -6.96 5.86
N TYR A 37 1.88 -6.15 5.21
CA TYR A 37 0.93 -5.27 5.89
C TYR A 37 -0.47 -5.81 5.65
N SER A 38 -1.25 -5.85 6.72
CA SER A 38 -2.66 -6.19 6.65
C SER A 38 -3.42 -5.09 5.93
N ARG A 39 -4.57 -5.43 5.32
CA ARG A 39 -5.46 -4.45 4.70
C ARG A 39 -5.74 -3.27 5.63
N GLU A 40 -6.06 -3.55 6.89
CA GLU A 40 -6.40 -2.54 7.88
C GLU A 40 -5.22 -1.60 8.17
N GLU A 41 -4.01 -2.13 8.26
CA GLU A 41 -2.79 -1.32 8.44
C GLU A 41 -2.54 -0.41 7.24
N ILE A 42 -2.72 -0.94 6.03
CA ILE A 42 -2.60 -0.17 4.78
C ILE A 42 -3.60 0.98 4.75
N LEU A 43 -4.86 0.71 5.07
CA LEU A 43 -5.91 1.73 5.07
C LEU A 43 -5.73 2.74 6.22
N PHE A 44 -5.14 2.33 7.35
CA PHE A 44 -4.80 3.25 8.44
C PHE A 44 -3.65 4.20 8.07
N MET A 45 -2.75 3.78 7.18
CA MET A 45 -1.65 4.59 6.65
C MET A 45 -2.03 5.40 5.40
N ALA A 46 -3.23 5.21 4.86
CA ALA A 46 -3.73 5.93 3.70
C ALA A 46 -4.13 7.37 4.08
N MET A 47 -3.98 8.29 3.12
CA MET A 47 -4.34 9.70 3.17
C MET A 47 -5.34 10.04 2.06
#